data_AF-A0A4V6JIQ2-F1
#
_entry.id   AF-A0A4V6JIQ2-F1
#
_cell.length_a   1.000
_cell.length_b   1.000
_cell.length_c   1.000
_cell.angle_alpha   90.00
_cell.angle_beta   90.00
_cell.angle_gamma   90.00
#
_symmetry.space_group_name_H-M   'P 1'
#
loop_
_entity.id
_entity.type
_entity.pdbx_description
1 polymer ?
#
loop_
_entity_poly.entity_id
_entity_poly.type
_entity_poly.pdbx_seq_one_letter_code
_entity_poly.pdbx_strand_id
1 'polypeptide(L)' 'MTPFGRLGGVDEVATALLFLASDESRFVAGEALFLDGGIMAV' A
#
# COMPACT_ATOMS: atom_id res chain seq x y z
N MET A 1 0.21 16.41 -5.79
CA MET A 1 -1.17 16.15 -5.35
C MET A 1 -1.49 14.72 -5.78
N THR A 2 -1.83 13.85 -4.85
CA THR A 2 -2.24 12.45 -5.13
C THR A 2 -3.71 12.44 -5.58
N PRO A 3 -4.20 11.42 -6.31
CA PRO A 3 -5.64 11.25 -6.57
C PRO A 3 -6.51 11.24 -5.31
N PHE A 4 -5.96 10.78 -4.18
CA PHE A 4 -6.65 10.82 -2.89
C PHE A 4 -6.70 12.23 -2.27
N GLY A 5 -6.05 13.23 -2.86
CA GLY A 5 -6.10 14.63 -2.43
C GLY A 5 -5.38 14.91 -1.11
N ARG A 6 -4.68 13.93 -0.53
CA ARG A 6 -3.95 14.06 0.74
C ARG A 6 -2.68 13.21 0.78
N LEU A 7 -1.81 13.52 1.74
CA LEU A 7 -0.70 12.63 2.09
C LEU A 7 -1.21 11.47 2.95
N GLY A 8 -0.60 10.29 2.77
CA GLY A 8 -0.82 9.12 3.63
C GLY A 8 -0.23 9.30 5.02
N GLY A 9 -0.86 8.70 6.01
CA GLY A 9 -0.32 8.59 7.37
C GLY A 9 0.58 7.37 7.53
N VAL A 10 1.43 7.38 8.58
CA VAL A 10 2.32 6.25 8.90
C VAL A 10 1.54 4.97 9.23
N ASP A 11 0.35 5.09 9.82
CA ASP A 11 -0.50 3.95 10.18
C ASP A 11 -1.04 3.20 8.95
N GLU A 12 -1.27 3.91 7.86
CA GLU A 12 -1.72 3.30 6.60
C GLU A 12 -0.60 2.47 5.96
N VAL A 13 0.64 2.97 6.04
CA VAL A 13 1.83 2.22 5.61
C VAL A 13 2.05 0.99 6.50
N ALA A 14 1.96 1.16 7.83
CA ALA A 14 2.10 0.07 8.77
C ALA A 14 1.05 -1.03 8.55
N THR A 15 -0.19 -0.66 8.26
CA THR A 15 -1.27 -1.61 7.97
C THR A 15 -0.99 -2.43 6.71
N ALA A 16 -0.50 -1.80 5.64
CA ALA A 16 -0.13 -2.52 4.42
C ALA A 16 1.06 -3.45 4.63
N LEU A 17 2.04 -3.04 5.44
CA LEU A 17 3.16 -3.91 5.83
C LEU A 17 2.70 -5.10 6.67
N LEU A 18 1.76 -4.89 7.60
CA LEU A 18 1.16 -5.97 8.38
C LEU A 18 0.45 -6.98 7.48
N PHE A 19 -0.30 -6.52 6.48
CA PHE A 19 -0.88 -7.42 5.47
C PHE A 19 0.20 -8.25 4.77
N LEU A 20 1.26 -7.63 4.25
CA LEU A 20 2.34 -8.35 3.57
C LEU A 20 3.12 -9.32 4.48
N ALA A 21 3.14 -9.06 5.78
CA ALA A 21 3.79 -9.92 6.77
C ALA A 21 2.87 -11.04 7.30
N SER A 22 1.59 -11.04 6.91
CA SER A 22 0.57 -11.94 7.43
C SER A 22 0.28 -13.13 6.51
N ASP A 23 -0.45 -14.12 7.01
CA ASP A 23 -0.84 -15.29 6.23
C ASP A 23 -1.86 -14.94 5.11
N GLU A 24 -2.51 -13.79 5.23
CA GLU A 24 -3.46 -13.24 4.26
C GLU A 24 -2.81 -12.96 2.90
N SER A 25 -1.50 -12.70 2.88
CA SER A 25 -0.72 -12.49 1.65
C SER A 25 0.11 -13.71 1.23
N ARG A 26 -0.16 -14.93 1.76
CA ARG A 26 0.70 -16.11 1.55
C ARG A 26 0.92 -16.55 0.10
N PHE A 27 0.11 -16.05 -0.84
CA PHE A 27 0.24 -16.32 -2.28
C PHE A 27 0.56 -15.07 -3.10
N VAL A 28 0.83 -13.95 -2.45
CA VAL A 28 1.25 -12.70 -3.08
C VAL A 28 2.78 -12.65 -3.05
N ALA A 29 3.41 -12.80 -4.21
CA ALA A 29 4.87 -12.78 -4.35
C ALA A 29 5.27 -12.17 -5.69
N GLY A 30 6.42 -11.49 -5.71
CA GLY A 30 6.99 -10.89 -6.93
C GLY A 30 6.25 -9.63 -7.42
N GLU A 31 5.39 -9.05 -6.61
CA GLU A 31 4.58 -7.87 -6.94
C GLU A 31 4.98 -6.65 -6.09
N ALA A 32 4.80 -5.44 -6.62
CA ALA A 32 5.02 -4.19 -5.91
C ALA A 32 3.67 -3.59 -5.47
N LEU A 33 3.45 -3.48 -4.15
CA LEU A 33 2.28 -2.79 -3.61
C LEU A 33 2.55 -1.29 -3.47
N PHE A 34 1.96 -0.47 -4.35
CA PHE A 34 2.09 0.99 -4.31
C PHE A 34 1.14 1.61 -3.27
N LEU A 35 1.72 2.35 -2.32
CA LEU A 35 1.02 3.09 -1.27
C LEU A 35 1.20 4.60 -1.46
N ASP A 36 0.76 5.10 -2.61
CA ASP A 36 1.11 6.44 -3.10
C ASP A 36 -0.11 7.37 -3.26
N GLY A 37 -1.26 6.96 -2.73
CA GLY A 37 -2.52 7.69 -2.88
C GLY A 37 -3.06 7.71 -4.32
N GLY A 38 -2.60 6.79 -5.17
CA GLY A 38 -3.09 6.57 -6.53
C GLY A 38 -2.22 7.17 -7.64
N ILE A 39 -1.03 7.71 -7.33
CA ILE A 39 -0.18 8.40 -8.33
C ILE A 39 0.16 7.50 -9.51
N MET A 40 0.51 6.24 -9.26
CA MET A 40 0.94 5.30 -10.31
C MET A 40 -0.21 4.75 -11.16
N ALA A 41 -1.46 5.02 -10.79
CA ALA A 41 -2.64 4.56 -11.53
C ALA A 41 -3.10 5.52 -12.64
N VAL A 42 -2.46 6.68 -12.77
CA VAL A 42 -2.80 7.77 -13.70
C VAL A 42 -1.65 8.15 -14.60
#